data_AF-A0AA41VY18-F1
#
_entry.id   AF-A0AA41VY18-F1
#
_cell.length_a   1.000
_cell.length_b   1.000
_cell.length_c   1.000
_cell.angle_alpha   90.00
_cell.angle_beta   90.00
_cell.angle_gamma   90.00
#
_symmetry.space_group_name_H-M   'P 1'
#
loop_
_entity.id
_entity.type
_entity.pdbx_description
1 polymer ?
#
loop_
_entity_poly.entity_id
_entity_poly.type
_entity_poly.pdbx_seq_one_letter_code
_entity_poly.pdbx_strand_id
1 'polypeptide(L)'
;MSSSFVYFPSVSLDMIHLGFLLCVISIVLNLCNQWIILPKEKEMTDKRYGLLTEVLEIWRNDKDGWSEELIQKKIKKIAAAEKKIGMLQNLFWVTAFLSFCGFIITLLLRVVTCWNNLHQ
;
A
#
# COMPACT_ATOMS: atom_id res chain seq x y z
N MET A 1 3.92 57.40 -0.49
CA MET A 1 3.43 56.16 -1.13
C MET A 1 4.14 55.00 -0.45
N SER A 2 3.40 54.23 0.36
CA SER A 2 3.93 53.10 1.11
C SER A 2 4.36 52.00 0.16
N SER A 3 5.64 51.66 0.16
CA SER A 3 6.15 50.45 -0.48
C SER A 3 5.73 49.24 0.36
N SER A 4 4.76 48.48 -0.13
CA SER A 4 4.40 47.18 0.42
C SER A 4 5.58 46.24 0.26
N PHE A 5 6.32 45.99 1.35
CA PHE A 5 7.37 44.99 1.42
C PHE A 5 6.69 43.62 1.37
N VAL A 6 6.70 42.98 0.20
CA VAL A 6 6.22 41.61 0.04
C VAL A 6 7.21 40.71 0.79
N TYR A 7 6.79 40.22 1.95
CA TYR A 7 7.55 39.27 2.77
C TYR A 7 7.61 37.93 2.01
N PHE A 8 8.66 37.72 1.22
CA PHE A 8 8.98 36.39 0.70
C PHE A 8 9.71 35.62 1.81
N PRO A 9 9.12 34.54 2.36
CA PRO A 9 9.85 33.73 3.32
C PRO A 9 11.01 33.07 2.58
N SER A 10 12.23 33.36 3.03
CA SER A 10 13.39 32.52 2.80
C SER A 10 12.98 31.06 2.99
N VAL A 11 13.28 30.19 2.03
CA VAL A 11 13.03 28.75 2.13
C VAL A 11 13.61 28.29 3.45
N SER A 12 12.74 28.01 4.44
CA SER A 12 13.21 27.74 5.79
C SER A 12 13.83 26.35 5.83
N LEU A 13 14.83 26.18 6.70
CA LEU A 13 15.45 24.87 6.97
C LEU A 13 14.39 23.78 7.21
N ASP A 14 13.22 24.16 7.76
CA ASP A 14 12.07 23.30 8.00
C ASP A 14 11.45 22.72 6.72
N MET A 15 11.40 23.47 5.61
CA MET A 15 10.90 22.96 4.33
C MET A 15 11.84 21.90 3.73
N ILE A 16 13.15 22.08 3.91
CA ILE A 16 14.15 21.11 3.45
C ILE A 16 14.05 19.81 4.27
N HIS A 17 13.91 19.93 5.59
CA HIS A 17 13.70 18.77 6.47
C HIS A 17 12.37 18.05 6.18
N LEU A 18 11.29 18.79 5.90
CA LEU A 18 10.01 18.21 5.53
C LEU A 18 10.09 17.43 4.22
N GLY A 19 10.75 17.98 3.20
CA GLY A 19 10.96 17.30 1.92
C GLY A 19 11.81 16.03 2.07
N PHE A 20 12.85 16.07 2.90
CA PHE A 20 13.67 14.90 3.20
C PHE A 20 12.87 13.82 3.95
N LEU A 21 12.09 14.21 4.97
CA LEU A 21 11.24 13.30 5.74
C LEU A 21 10.21 12.59 4.85
N LEU A 22 9.52 13.34 3.98
CA LEU A 22 8.55 12.78 3.05
C LEU A 22 9.20 11.78 2.07
N CYS A 23 10.41 12.07 1.60
CA CYS A 23 11.16 11.16 0.74
C CYS A 23 11.51 9.85 1.46
N VAL A 24 11.98 9.92 2.70
CA VAL A 24 12.29 8.73 3.52
C VAL A 24 11.03 7.90 3.76
N ILE A 25 9.90 8.52 4.09
CA ILE A 25 8.62 7.83 4.29
C ILE A 25 8.19 7.10 3.01
N SER A 26 8.26 7.75 1.84
CA SER A 26 7.91 7.12 0.56
C SER A 26 8.79 5.90 0.24
N ILE A 27 10.09 5.97 0.53
CA ILE A 27 11.02 4.84 0.34
C ILE A 27 10.65 3.67 1.27
N VAL A 28 10.42 3.96 2.56
CA VAL A 28 10.03 2.93 3.54
C VAL A 28 8.71 2.29 3.17
N LEU A 29 7.70 3.06 2.76
CA LEU A 29 6.41 2.53 2.29
C LEU A 29 6.58 1.63 1.07
N ASN A 30 7.42 2.03 0.11
CA ASN A 30 7.68 1.22 -1.08
C ASN A 30 8.39 -0.10 -0.73
N LEU A 31 9.36 -0.06 0.20
CA LEU A 31 10.02 -1.27 0.71
C LEU A 31 9.03 -2.17 1.44
N CYS A 32 8.17 -1.63 2.31
CA CYS A 32 7.12 -2.40 2.97
C CYS A 32 6.22 -3.11 1.96
N ASN A 33 5.88 -2.45 0.85
CA ASN A 33 5.09 -3.07 -0.22
C ASN A 33 5.80 -4.26 -0.86
N GLN A 34 7.07 -4.10 -1.23
CA GLN A 34 7.84 -5.15 -1.90
C GLN A 34 8.19 -6.32 -1.00
N TRP A 35 8.58 -6.05 0.25
CA TRP A 35 9.16 -7.06 1.15
C TRP A 35 8.15 -7.67 2.12
N ILE A 36 7.04 -7.00 2.40
CA ILE A 36 6.07 -7.45 3.42
C ILE A 36 4.72 -7.74 2.80
N ILE A 37 4.15 -6.79 2.05
CA ILE A 37 2.77 -6.90 1.56
C ILE A 37 2.67 -7.91 0.42
N LEU A 38 3.49 -7.75 -0.63
CA LEU A 38 3.46 -8.65 -1.79
C LEU A 38 3.71 -10.12 -1.42
N PRO A 39 4.73 -10.45 -0.62
CA PRO A 39 5.00 -11.83 -0.25
C PRO A 39 3.87 -12.45 0.56
N LYS A 40 3.28 -11.69 1.50
CA LYS A 40 2.13 -12.15 2.29
C LYS A 40 0.88 -12.33 1.45
N GLU A 41 0.64 -11.48 0.46
CA GLU A 41 -0.49 -11.62 -0.45
C GLU A 41 -0.36 -12.91 -1.28
N LYS A 42 0.84 -13.17 -1.81
CA LYS A 42 1.14 -14.42 -2.55
C LYS A 42 0.96 -15.65 -1.66
N GLU A 43 1.53 -15.65 -0.46
CA GLU A 43 1.38 -16.75 0.49
C GLU A 43 -0.10 -17.07 0.80
N MET A 44 -0.91 -16.03 1.01
CA MET A 44 -2.34 -16.20 1.29
C MET A 44 -3.13 -16.66 0.05
N THR A 45 -2.71 -16.22 -1.14
CA THR A 45 -3.29 -16.64 -2.42
C THR A 45 -3.00 -18.11 -2.68
N ASP A 46 -1.77 -18.56 -2.46
CA ASP A 46 -1.36 -19.96 -2.58
C ASP A 46 -2.12 -20.84 -1.59
N LYS A 47 -2.27 -20.39 -0.33
CA LYS A 47 -3.13 -21.06 0.66
C LYS A 47 -4.57 -21.19 0.20
N ARG A 48 -5.13 -20.15 -0.44
CA ARG A 48 -6.48 -20.19 -0.99
C ARG A 48 -6.59 -21.24 -2.10
N TYR A 49 -5.65 -21.27 -3.03
CA TYR A 49 -5.63 -22.26 -4.11
C TYR A 49 -5.47 -23.69 -3.59
N GLY A 50 -4.58 -23.93 -2.63
CA GLY A 50 -4.42 -25.24 -2.00
C GLY A 50 -5.73 -25.72 -1.35
N LEU A 51 -6.41 -24.85 -0.60
CA LEU A 51 -7.71 -25.18 -0.01
C LEU A 51 -8.81 -25.44 -1.05
N LEU A 52 -8.83 -24.69 -2.16
CA LEU A 52 -9.76 -24.92 -3.26
C LEU A 52 -9.52 -26.27 -3.94
N THR A 53 -8.26 -26.63 -4.19
CA THR A 53 -7.89 -27.94 -4.74
C THR A 53 -8.33 -29.07 -3.81
N GLU A 54 -8.08 -28.96 -2.50
CA GLU A 54 -8.53 -29.96 -1.52
C GLU A 54 -10.06 -30.09 -1.50
N VAL A 55 -10.81 -28.99 -1.60
CA VAL A 55 -12.27 -29.03 -1.69
C VAL A 55 -12.72 -29.76 -2.96
N LEU A 56 -12.09 -29.48 -4.10
CA LEU A 56 -12.40 -30.13 -5.38
C LEU A 56 -12.09 -31.62 -5.35
N GLU A 57 -10.99 -32.04 -4.73
CA GLU A 57 -10.64 -33.45 -4.57
C GLU A 57 -11.65 -34.20 -3.70
N ILE A 58 -12.08 -33.59 -2.59
CA ILE A 58 -13.12 -34.15 -1.74
C ILE A 58 -14.42 -34.27 -2.53
N TRP A 59 -14.85 -33.20 -3.20
CA TRP A 59 -16.09 -33.20 -3.96
C TRP A 59 -16.10 -34.24 -5.09
N ARG A 60 -14.95 -34.48 -5.74
CA ARG A 60 -14.80 -35.50 -6.79
C ARG A 60 -14.86 -36.93 -6.25
N ASN A 61 -14.46 -37.15 -5.00
CA ASN A 61 -14.39 -38.46 -4.35
C ASN A 61 -15.58 -38.74 -3.42
N ASP A 62 -16.42 -37.75 -3.12
CA ASP A 62 -17.56 -37.89 -2.22
C ASP A 62 -18.74 -38.56 -2.92
N LYS A 63 -18.78 -39.90 -2.84
CA LYS A 63 -19.88 -40.72 -3.39
C LYS A 63 -21.07 -40.86 -2.43
N ASP A 64 -20.87 -40.57 -1.14
CA ASP A 64 -21.82 -40.89 -0.07
C ASP A 64 -22.36 -39.66 0.70
N GLY A 65 -21.86 -38.45 0.44
CA GLY A 65 -22.34 -37.20 1.06
C GLY A 65 -21.84 -36.95 2.49
N TRP A 66 -20.86 -37.74 2.96
CA TRP A 66 -20.32 -37.64 4.32
C TRP A 66 -19.31 -36.48 4.49
N SER A 67 -18.95 -35.79 3.41
CA SER A 67 -17.90 -34.76 3.44
C SER A 67 -18.41 -33.32 3.53
N GLU A 68 -19.73 -33.10 3.55
CA GLU A 68 -20.31 -31.76 3.45
C GLU A 68 -19.88 -30.83 4.59
N GLU A 69 -19.78 -31.34 5.82
CA GLU A 69 -19.29 -30.57 6.97
C GLU A 69 -17.80 -30.20 6.82
N LEU A 70 -17.00 -31.09 6.21
CA LEU A 70 -15.57 -30.88 5.95
C LEU A 70 -15.35 -29.84 4.84
N ILE A 71 -16.17 -29.89 3.79
CA ILE A 71 -16.22 -28.91 2.71
C ILE A 71 -16.59 -27.54 3.27
N GLN A 72 -17.67 -27.44 4.05
CA GLN A 72 -18.11 -26.20 4.70
C GLN A 72 -17.01 -25.58 5.58
N LYS A 73 -16.28 -26.42 6.33
CA LYS A 73 -15.15 -25.96 7.15
C LYS A 73 -14.00 -25.41 6.29
N LYS A 74 -13.70 -26.02 5.14
CA LYS A 74 -12.67 -25.53 4.20
C LYS A 74 -13.14 -24.26 3.46
N ILE A 75 -14.40 -24.16 3.07
CA ILE A 75 -14.99 -22.94 2.50
C ILE A 75 -14.87 -21.76 3.47
N LYS A 76 -15.14 -21.96 4.77
CA LYS A 76 -14.92 -20.91 5.79
C LYS A 76 -13.45 -20.47 5.86
N LYS A 77 -12.50 -21.40 5.71
CA LYS A 77 -11.06 -21.07 5.66
C LYS A 77 -10.68 -20.30 4.39
N ILE A 78 -11.28 -20.65 3.24
CA ILE A 78 -11.13 -19.93 1.97
C ILE A 78 -11.63 -18.49 2.13
N ALA A 79 -12.84 -18.29 2.66
CA ALA A 79 -13.40 -16.96 2.90
C ALA A 79 -12.52 -16.12 3.85
N ALA A 80 -11.95 -16.74 4.90
CA ALA A 80 -11.01 -16.06 5.78
C ALA A 80 -9.69 -15.68 5.09
N ALA A 81 -9.20 -16.53 4.17
CA ALA A 81 -8.03 -16.23 3.36
C ALA A 81 -8.31 -15.08 2.38
N GLU A 82 -9.47 -15.08 1.72
CA GLU A 82 -9.89 -14.00 0.82
C GLU A 82 -10.03 -12.66 1.55
N LYS A 83 -10.61 -12.65 2.75
CA LYS A 83 -10.67 -11.43 3.56
C LYS A 83 -9.27 -10.86 3.88
N LYS A 84 -8.30 -11.73 4.17
CA LYS A 84 -6.91 -11.32 4.41
C LYS A 84 -6.22 -10.81 3.15
N ILE A 85 -6.45 -11.45 2.00
CA ILE A 85 -5.96 -10.99 0.70
C ILE A 85 -6.50 -9.59 0.40
N GLY A 86 -7.81 -9.39 0.52
CA GLY A 86 -8.44 -8.09 0.29
C GLY A 86 -7.90 -7.00 1.23
N MET A 87 -7.63 -7.34 2.50
CA MET A 87 -7.00 -6.41 3.44
C MET A 87 -5.57 -6.04 3.03
N LEU A 88 -4.76 -7.01 2.57
CA LEU A 88 -3.40 -6.78 2.10
C LEU A 88 -3.38 -5.95 0.80
N GLN A 89 -4.30 -6.22 -0.13
CA GLN A 89 -4.46 -5.43 -1.35
C GLN A 89 -4.84 -3.99 -1.02
N ASN A 90 -5.80 -3.78 -0.11
CA ASN A 90 -6.17 -2.43 0.31
C ASN A 90 -4.98 -1.71 0.97
N LEU A 91 -4.21 -2.42 1.80
CA LEU A 91 -2.99 -1.87 2.40
C LEU A 91 -1.97 -1.47 1.33
N PHE A 92 -1.74 -2.32 0.31
CA PHE A 92 -0.87 -2.01 -0.83
C PHE A 92 -1.32 -0.75 -1.58
N TRP A 93 -2.62 -0.61 -1.86
CA TRP A 93 -3.15 0.58 -2.52
C TRP A 93 -2.97 1.84 -1.70
N VAL A 94 -3.26 1.78 -0.40
CA VAL A 94 -3.11 2.92 0.52
C VAL A 94 -1.64 3.36 0.61
N THR A 95 -0.71 2.43 0.77
CA THR A 95 0.72 2.76 0.87
C THR A 95 1.29 3.26 -0.45
N ALA A 96 0.86 2.69 -1.58
CA ALA A 96 1.23 3.18 -2.92
C ALA A 96 0.71 4.60 -3.17
N PHE A 97 -0.55 4.87 -2.79
CA PHE A 97 -1.14 6.20 -2.89
C PHE A 97 -0.42 7.23 -2.01
N LEU A 98 -0.14 6.89 -0.75
CA LEU A 98 0.61 7.76 0.16
C LEU A 98 2.02 8.06 -0.38
N SER A 99 2.70 7.05 -0.92
CA SER A 99 4.02 7.22 -1.52
C SER A 99 3.98 8.17 -2.73
N PHE A 100 2.96 8.03 -3.59
CA PHE A 100 2.72 8.91 -4.73
C PHE A 100 2.43 10.34 -4.29
N CYS A 101 1.53 10.55 -3.32
CA CYS A 101 1.24 11.88 -2.77
C CYS A 101 2.50 12.54 -2.19
N GLY A 102 3.30 11.79 -1.43
CA GLY A 102 4.57 12.29 -0.88
C GLY A 102 5.55 12.73 -1.98
N PHE A 103 5.61 11.99 -3.09
CA PHE A 103 6.42 12.35 -4.24
C PHE A 103 5.94 13.65 -4.91
N ILE A 104 4.63 13.79 -5.15
CA ILE A 104 4.04 15.01 -5.73
C ILE A 104 4.29 16.23 -4.84
N ILE A 105 4.08 16.11 -3.51
CA ILE A 105 4.34 17.20 -2.56
C ILE A 105 5.82 17.61 -2.60
N THR A 106 6.73 16.65 -2.62
CA THR A 106 8.18 16.92 -2.71
C THR A 106 8.54 17.64 -4.01
N LEU A 107 7.92 17.26 -5.13
CA LEU A 107 8.08 17.91 -6.43
C LEU A 107 7.60 19.37 -6.41
N LEU A 108 6.40 19.60 -5.88
CA LEU A 108 5.83 20.94 -5.74
C LEU A 108 6.70 21.85 -4.86
N LEU A 109 7.18 21.34 -3.72
CA LEU A 109 8.09 22.08 -2.84
C LEU A 109 9.39 22.48 -3.57
N ARG A 110 9.95 21.58 -4.39
CA ARG A 110 11.13 21.90 -5.21
C ARG A 110 10.85 22.95 -6.27
N VAL A 111 9.70 22.87 -6.94
CA VAL A 111 9.30 23.87 -7.95
C VAL A 111 9.16 25.26 -7.31
N VAL A 112 8.46 25.35 -6.17
CA VAL A 112 8.30 26.60 -5.41
C VAL A 112 9.65 27.14 -4.94
N THR A 113 10.51 26.28 -4.42
CA THR A 113 11.88 26.66 -3.99
C THR A 113 12.70 27.22 -5.16
N CYS A 114 12.67 26.53 -6.31
CA CYS A 114 13.39 26.96 -7.52
C CYS A 114 12.88 28.30 -8.04
N TRP A 115 11.55 28.46 -8.09
CA TRP A 115 10.90 29.71 -8.49
C TRP A 115 11.31 30.89 -7.60
N ASN A 116 11.31 30.69 -6.28
CA ASN A 116 11.73 31.72 -5.33
C ASN A 116 13.20 32.12 -5.50
N ASN A 117 14.09 31.15 -5.79
CA ASN A 117 15.50 31.43 -6.03
C ASN A 117 15.76 32.13 -7.37
N LEU A 118 14.87 31.98 -8.36
CA LEU A 118 15.00 32.63 -9.67
C LEU A 118 14.52 34.09 -9.67
N HIS A 119 13.64 34.44 -8.72
CA HIS A 119 13.06 35.77 -8.54
C HIS A 119 13.75 36.62 -7.45
N GLN A 120 14.82 36.10 -6.84
CA GLN A 120 15.79 36.85 -6.01
C GLN A 120 16.92 37.40 -6.87
#